data_AF-A0A4Y3RI48-F1
#
_entry.id   AF-A0A4Y3RI48-F1
#
_cell.length_a   1.000
_cell.length_b   1.000
_cell.length_c   1.000
_cell.angle_alpha   90.00
_cell.angle_beta   90.00
_cell.angle_gamma   90.00
#
_symmetry.space_group_name_H-M   'P 1'
#
loop_
_entity.id
_entity.type
_entity.pdbx_description
1 polymer ?
#
loop_
_entity_poly.entity_id
_entity_poly.type
_entity_poly.pdbx_seq_one_letter_code
_entity_poly.pdbx_strand_id
1 'polypeptide(L)'
;MKKRTRKCRKPAGVKVPAVVVEPGQIEGETRAVDLVAAYVRGDVEQIAACGLQGDELARAHMWQMLNGMLSDAVLADPDFDMRRRAVMPPAGVAWPATPMSEDVAALVWGLAGDGGAGPWLRMSAEDRATAYAISVAARGIAVWGPDRLLTHLARTRTAVSRP
;
A
#
# COMPACT_ATOMS: atom_id res chain seq x y z
N MET A 1 7.50 66.09 17.91
CA MET A 1 6.98 64.80 17.38
C MET A 1 8.00 63.69 17.61
N LYS A 2 7.73 62.73 18.52
CA LYS A 2 8.62 61.58 18.78
C LYS A 2 8.14 60.37 17.94
N LYS A 3 8.94 59.94 16.95
CA LYS A 3 8.66 58.75 16.13
C LYS A 3 8.90 57.49 16.97
N ARG A 4 7.84 56.72 17.24
CA ARG A 4 7.93 55.37 17.85
C ARG A 4 8.22 54.35 16.75
N THR A 5 9.44 53.84 16.71
CA THR A 5 9.79 52.66 15.91
C THR A 5 9.25 51.40 16.57
N ARG A 6 8.29 50.73 15.92
CA ARG A 6 7.80 49.40 16.33
C ARG A 6 8.89 48.36 16.04
N LYS A 7 9.41 47.70 17.08
CA LYS A 7 10.24 46.49 16.93
C LYS A 7 9.33 45.35 16.46
N CYS A 8 9.56 44.83 15.25
CA CYS A 8 8.99 43.56 14.81
C CYS A 8 9.53 42.43 15.70
N ARG A 9 8.65 41.74 16.43
CA ARG A 9 8.98 40.47 17.08
C ARG A 9 9.22 39.44 15.97
N LYS A 10 10.38 38.78 15.98
CA LYS A 10 10.60 37.55 15.19
C LYS A 10 9.55 36.52 15.60
N PRO A 11 8.95 35.77 14.66
CA PRO A 11 8.10 34.65 15.02
C PRO A 11 8.94 33.63 15.79
N ALA A 12 8.43 33.22 16.95
CA ALA A 12 9.02 32.14 17.73
C ALA A 12 9.05 30.90 16.83
N GLY A 13 10.24 30.33 16.62
CA GLY A 13 10.38 29.08 15.89
C GLY A 13 9.56 28.01 16.59
N VAL A 14 8.44 27.62 16.00
CA VAL A 14 7.69 26.45 16.42
C VAL A 14 8.61 25.26 16.13
N LYS A 15 9.20 24.70 17.19
CA LYS A 15 9.85 23.39 17.10
C LYS A 15 8.74 22.39 16.82
N VAL A 16 8.61 21.98 15.57
CA VAL A 16 7.83 20.80 15.21
C VAL A 16 8.48 19.64 15.97
N PRO A 17 7.76 18.93 16.85
CA PRO A 17 8.33 17.77 17.52
C PRO A 17 8.80 16.79 16.44
N ALA A 18 10.00 16.24 16.62
CA ALA A 18 10.45 15.13 15.78
C ALA A 18 9.37 14.04 15.86
N VAL A 19 8.87 13.63 14.70
CA VAL A 19 7.95 12.49 14.61
C VAL A 19 8.73 11.30 15.15
N VAL A 20 8.35 10.78 16.31
CA VAL A 20 8.92 9.55 16.85
C VAL A 20 8.32 8.43 16.04
N VAL A 21 9.14 7.81 15.18
CA VAL A 21 8.72 6.64 14.42
C VAL A 21 8.90 5.42 15.31
N GLU A 22 7.80 4.74 15.62
CA GLU A 22 7.81 3.56 16.48
C GLU A 22 8.39 2.35 15.72
N PRO A 23 9.19 1.46 16.34
CA PRO A 23 9.79 0.31 15.66
C PRO A 23 8.76 -0.59 14.93
N GLY A 24 7.57 -0.76 15.51
CA GLY A 24 6.48 -1.51 14.89
C GLY A 24 5.94 -0.85 13.62
N GLN A 25 5.96 0.48 13.52
CA GLN A 25 5.60 1.19 12.30
C GLN A 25 6.56 0.83 11.15
N ILE A 26 7.86 0.96 11.39
CA ILE A 26 8.89 0.67 10.38
C ILE A 26 8.80 -0.78 9.94
N GLU A 27 8.65 -1.71 10.88
CA GLU A 27 8.50 -3.14 10.59
C GLU A 27 7.28 -3.42 9.70
N GLY A 28 6.11 -2.89 10.08
CA GLY A 28 4.86 -3.09 9.35
C GLY A 28 4.90 -2.55 7.92
N GLU A 29 5.32 -1.29 7.76
CA GLU A 29 5.43 -0.64 6.45
C GLU A 29 6.46 -1.34 5.56
N THR A 30 7.60 -1.73 6.14
CA THR A 30 8.64 -2.52 5.47
C THR A 30 8.08 -3.84 4.93
N ARG A 31 7.42 -4.63 5.78
CA ARG A 31 6.85 -5.92 5.40
C ARG A 31 5.81 -5.77 4.29
N ALA A 32 4.96 -4.73 4.35
CA ALA A 32 4.00 -4.45 3.29
C ALA A 32 4.67 -4.23 1.94
N VAL A 33 5.71 -3.39 1.89
CA VAL A 33 6.43 -3.09 0.64
C VAL A 33 7.16 -4.32 0.11
N ASP A 34 7.83 -5.07 0.99
CA ASP A 34 8.57 -6.28 0.62
C ASP A 34 7.62 -7.40 0.15
N LEU A 35 6.44 -7.53 0.76
CA LEU A 35 5.40 -8.48 0.34
C LEU A 35 4.90 -8.19 -1.08
N VAL A 36 4.59 -6.93 -1.40
CA VAL A 36 4.17 -6.55 -2.75
C VAL A 36 5.31 -6.81 -3.75
N ALA A 37 6.55 -6.45 -3.41
CA ALA A 37 7.70 -6.69 -4.28
C ALA A 37 7.92 -8.19 -4.54
N ALA A 38 7.70 -9.03 -3.53
CA ALA A 38 7.78 -10.49 -3.66
C ALA A 38 6.71 -11.03 -4.62
N TYR A 39 5.47 -10.55 -4.53
CA TYR A 39 4.41 -10.91 -5.49
C TYR A 39 4.73 -10.46 -6.92
N VAL A 40 5.33 -9.28 -7.11
CA VAL A 40 5.74 -8.81 -8.44
C VAL A 40 6.85 -9.69 -9.04
N ARG A 41 7.73 -10.25 -8.20
CA ARG A 41 8.83 -11.13 -8.63
C ARG A 41 8.44 -12.61 -8.73
N GLY A 42 7.33 -13.01 -8.13
CA GLY A 42 6.99 -14.43 -7.94
C GLY A 42 7.88 -15.15 -6.92
N ASP A 43 8.41 -14.42 -5.93
CA ASP A 43 9.32 -14.97 -4.92
C ASP A 43 8.53 -15.60 -3.75
N VAL A 44 8.33 -16.92 -3.81
CA VAL A 44 7.53 -17.68 -2.83
C VAL A 44 8.14 -17.66 -1.42
N GLU A 45 9.47 -17.71 -1.31
CA GLU A 45 10.15 -17.68 -0.01
C GLU A 45 9.97 -16.32 0.66
N GLN A 46 10.14 -15.25 -0.12
CA GLN A 46 9.94 -13.89 0.38
C GLN A 46 8.47 -13.60 0.72
N ILE A 47 7.52 -14.13 -0.05
CA ILE A 47 6.08 -14.05 0.29
C ILE A 47 5.82 -14.64 1.67
N ALA A 48 6.35 -15.83 1.96
CA ALA A 48 6.19 -16.48 3.26
C ALA A 48 6.85 -15.66 4.39
N ALA A 49 8.04 -15.11 4.15
CA ALA A 49 8.76 -14.31 5.13
C ALA A 49 8.09 -12.96 5.45
N CYS A 50 7.42 -12.34 4.46
CA CYS A 50 6.77 -11.03 4.60
C CYS A 50 5.30 -11.11 5.01
N GLY A 51 4.78 -12.30 5.33
CA GLY A 51 3.43 -12.49 5.83
C GLY A 51 3.10 -11.60 7.05
N LEU A 52 1.81 -11.40 7.29
CA LEU A 52 1.29 -10.55 8.38
C LEU A 52 1.59 -11.19 9.76
N GLN A 53 2.84 -11.09 10.21
CA GLN A 53 3.33 -11.46 11.53
C GLN A 53 3.92 -10.23 12.23
N GLY A 54 4.02 -10.28 13.56
CA GLY A 54 4.49 -9.15 14.38
C GLY A 54 3.45 -8.72 15.41
N ASP A 55 3.78 -7.69 16.17
CA ASP A 55 2.86 -7.12 17.15
C ASP A 55 1.66 -6.43 16.48
N GLU A 56 0.69 -6.00 17.30
CA GLU A 56 -0.52 -5.34 16.79
C GLU A 56 -0.22 -4.05 16.02
N LEU A 57 0.82 -3.30 16.42
CA LEU A 57 1.21 -2.06 15.77
C LEU A 57 1.79 -2.33 14.38
N ALA A 58 2.72 -3.28 14.26
CA ALA A 58 3.29 -3.69 12.97
C ALA A 58 2.21 -4.19 12.01
N ARG A 59 1.25 -4.99 12.51
CA ARG A 59 0.13 -5.43 11.68
C ARG A 59 -0.73 -4.26 11.22
N ALA A 60 -1.06 -3.32 12.09
CA ALA A 60 -1.84 -2.13 11.73
C ALA A 60 -1.14 -1.26 10.68
N HIS A 61 0.18 -1.06 10.81
CA HIS A 61 0.94 -0.27 9.85
C HIS A 61 1.15 -1.00 8.51
N MET A 62 1.34 -2.32 8.52
CA MET A 62 1.34 -3.13 7.30
C MET A 62 0.02 -2.95 6.54
N TRP A 63 -1.10 -2.99 7.27
CA TRP A 63 -2.43 -2.77 6.75
C TRP A 63 -2.63 -1.39 6.12
N GLN A 64 -2.24 -0.33 6.83
CA GLN A 64 -2.31 1.04 6.34
C GLN A 64 -1.46 1.23 5.08
N MET A 65 -0.26 0.66 5.07
CA MET A 65 0.68 0.77 3.96
C MET A 65 0.15 0.09 2.69
N LEU A 66 -0.39 -1.13 2.82
CA LEU A 66 -1.00 -1.85 1.71
C LEU A 66 -2.21 -1.09 1.11
N ASN A 67 -3.04 -0.50 1.97
CA ASN A 67 -4.18 0.30 1.52
C ASN A 67 -3.75 1.61 0.83
N GLY A 68 -2.70 2.26 1.36
CA GLY A 68 -2.09 3.44 0.75
C GLY A 68 -1.55 3.15 -0.65
N MET A 69 -0.73 2.11 -0.80
CA MET A 69 -0.19 1.71 -2.11
C MET A 69 -1.29 1.31 -3.10
N LEU A 70 -2.36 0.66 -2.63
CA LEU A 70 -3.50 0.32 -3.49
C LEU A 70 -4.20 1.58 -3.99
N SER A 71 -4.41 2.55 -3.09
CA SER A 71 -5.01 3.83 -3.44
C SER A 71 -4.16 4.59 -4.45
N ASP A 72 -2.84 4.62 -4.27
CA ASP A 72 -1.91 5.25 -5.21
C ASP A 72 -1.97 4.60 -6.60
N ALA A 73 -2.01 3.27 -6.66
CA ALA A 73 -2.14 2.54 -7.92
C ALA A 73 -3.49 2.79 -8.62
N VAL A 74 -4.58 2.90 -7.85
CA VAL A 74 -5.90 3.25 -8.38
C VAL A 74 -5.93 4.67 -8.94
N LEU A 75 -5.36 5.64 -8.23
CA LEU A 75 -5.34 7.04 -8.66
C LEU A 75 -4.42 7.30 -9.85
N ALA A 76 -3.42 6.43 -10.07
CA ALA A 76 -2.50 6.52 -11.19
C ALA A 76 -3.04 5.87 -12.48
N ASP A 77 -4.12 5.09 -12.39
CA ASP A 77 -4.79 4.46 -13.54
C ASP A 77 -5.48 5.54 -14.41
N PRO A 78 -5.10 5.71 -15.70
CA PRO A 78 -5.65 6.74 -16.56
C PRO A 78 -7.14 6.54 -16.88
N ASP A 79 -7.65 5.31 -16.73
CA ASP A 79 -9.07 4.99 -16.95
C ASP A 79 -9.90 5.10 -15.66
N PHE A 80 -9.27 5.44 -14.52
CA PHE A 80 -9.97 5.64 -13.26
C PHE A 80 -10.83 6.91 -13.27
N ASP A 81 -12.08 6.77 -12.83
CA ASP A 81 -13.05 7.86 -12.75
C ASP A 81 -13.78 7.79 -11.39
N MET A 82 -13.60 8.81 -10.56
CA MET A 82 -14.23 8.93 -9.24
C MET A 82 -15.77 9.00 -9.31
N ARG A 83 -16.34 9.32 -10.47
CA ARG A 83 -17.80 9.41 -10.71
C ARG A 83 -18.40 8.06 -11.12
N ARG A 84 -17.56 7.10 -11.52
CA ARG A 84 -17.97 5.72 -11.72
C ARG A 84 -17.91 5.02 -10.38
N ARG A 85 -18.83 4.08 -10.14
CA ARG A 85 -18.77 3.24 -8.93
C ARG A 85 -17.37 2.64 -8.90
N ALA A 86 -16.64 2.87 -7.81
CA ALA A 86 -15.39 2.16 -7.54
C ALA A 86 -15.79 0.70 -7.38
N VAL A 87 -15.86 -0.01 -8.50
CA VAL A 87 -15.56 -1.41 -8.50
C VAL A 87 -14.15 -1.40 -7.96
N MET A 88 -13.96 -1.86 -6.73
CA MET A 88 -12.64 -2.03 -6.14
C MET A 88 -12.11 -3.34 -6.68
N PRO A 89 -11.16 -3.31 -7.64
CA PRO A 89 -10.50 -4.53 -8.00
C PRO A 89 -9.95 -5.31 -6.81
N PRO A 90 -9.96 -6.65 -6.93
CA PRO A 90 -9.71 -7.34 -8.21
C PRO A 90 -10.90 -7.46 -9.18
N ALA A 91 -12.10 -7.05 -8.80
CA ALA A 91 -13.26 -6.84 -9.64
C ALA A 91 -13.07 -6.02 -10.95
N GLY A 92 -12.95 -6.73 -12.07
CA GLY A 92 -13.67 -6.36 -13.30
C GLY A 92 -12.85 -6.30 -14.58
N VAL A 93 -12.95 -7.36 -15.38
CA VAL A 93 -12.70 -7.43 -16.84
C VAL A 93 -11.26 -7.32 -17.38
N ALA A 94 -10.27 -6.81 -16.65
CA ALA A 94 -8.90 -6.64 -17.19
C ALA A 94 -7.80 -7.59 -16.60
N TRP A 95 -8.15 -8.46 -15.66
CA TRP A 95 -7.21 -9.41 -15.05
C TRP A 95 -6.81 -10.65 -15.88
N PRO A 96 -7.56 -11.11 -16.92
CA PRO A 96 -7.18 -12.31 -17.67
C PRO A 96 -5.82 -12.24 -18.38
N ALA A 97 -5.24 -11.04 -18.56
CA ALA A 97 -4.02 -10.84 -19.32
C ALA A 97 -2.76 -10.67 -18.45
N THR A 98 -2.89 -10.50 -17.13
CA THR A 98 -1.74 -10.33 -16.23
C THR A 98 -1.17 -11.70 -15.87
N PRO A 99 0.10 -12.00 -16.17
CA PRO A 99 0.71 -13.27 -15.80
C PRO A 99 0.73 -13.42 -14.28
N MET A 100 0.11 -14.48 -13.76
CA MET A 100 0.09 -14.84 -12.35
C MET A 100 0.00 -16.36 -12.20
N SER A 101 0.40 -16.90 -11.04
CA SER A 101 0.17 -18.32 -10.75
C SER A 101 -1.34 -18.60 -10.64
N GLU A 102 -1.73 -19.84 -10.95
CA GLU A 102 -3.13 -20.28 -10.94
C GLU A 102 -3.80 -20.05 -9.57
N ASP A 103 -3.07 -20.32 -8.48
CA ASP A 103 -3.54 -20.11 -7.11
C ASP A 103 -3.83 -18.64 -6.81
N VAL A 104 -2.98 -17.73 -7.32
CA VAL A 104 -3.14 -16.28 -7.15
C VAL A 104 -4.34 -15.78 -7.96
N ALA A 105 -4.51 -16.29 -9.18
CA ALA A 105 -5.69 -15.97 -10.01
C ALA A 105 -6.98 -16.40 -9.32
N ALA A 106 -7.06 -17.63 -8.81
CA ALA A 106 -8.25 -18.14 -8.14
C ALA A 106 -8.66 -17.29 -6.92
N LEU A 107 -7.67 -16.85 -6.13
CA LEU A 107 -7.89 -16.02 -4.95
C LEU A 107 -8.40 -14.62 -5.32
N VAL A 108 -7.79 -14.02 -6.33
CA VAL A 108 -8.20 -12.75 -6.95
C VAL A 108 -9.63 -12.81 -7.48
N TRP A 109 -10.00 -13.85 -8.22
CA TRP A 109 -11.35 -14.02 -8.76
C TRP A 109 -12.40 -14.21 -7.66
N GLY A 110 -12.07 -14.90 -6.56
CA GLY A 110 -12.96 -15.05 -5.40
C GLY A 110 -13.25 -13.74 -4.66
N LEU A 111 -12.32 -12.78 -4.72
CA LEU A 111 -12.42 -11.46 -4.09
C LEU A 111 -13.16 -10.43 -4.94
N ALA A 112 -13.11 -10.61 -6.26
CA ALA A 112 -13.66 -9.72 -7.27
C ALA A 112 -15.21 -9.70 -7.36
N GLY A 113 -15.89 -10.68 -6.78
CA GLY A 113 -17.27 -10.99 -7.15
C GLY A 113 -18.40 -10.42 -6.26
N ASP A 114 -18.14 -9.89 -5.06
CA ASP A 114 -19.17 -9.94 -4.02
C ASP A 114 -19.81 -8.61 -3.56
N GLY A 115 -19.34 -7.46 -4.01
CA GLY A 115 -19.87 -6.16 -3.57
C GLY A 115 -19.83 -5.92 -2.05
N GLY A 116 -18.96 -6.62 -1.32
CA GLY A 116 -18.78 -6.54 0.14
C GLY A 116 -19.56 -7.59 0.95
N ALA A 117 -20.35 -8.47 0.33
CA ALA A 117 -21.21 -9.44 1.04
C ALA A 117 -20.70 -10.89 1.05
N GLY A 118 -19.55 -11.17 0.43
CA GLY A 118 -18.98 -12.50 0.28
C GLY A 118 -17.76 -12.71 1.19
N PRO A 119 -16.77 -13.53 0.77
CA PRO A 119 -15.76 -14.09 1.66
C PRO A 119 -14.89 -13.02 2.34
N TRP A 120 -14.83 -11.79 1.83
CA TRP A 120 -14.04 -10.70 2.40
C TRP A 120 -14.28 -10.48 3.90
N LEU A 121 -15.56 -10.45 4.32
CA LEU A 121 -15.90 -10.23 5.74
C LEU A 121 -15.51 -11.43 6.63
N ARG A 122 -15.36 -12.61 6.03
CA ARG A 122 -15.03 -13.87 6.70
C ARG A 122 -13.54 -14.22 6.63
N MET A 123 -12.78 -13.53 5.78
CA MET A 123 -11.33 -13.69 5.66
C MET A 123 -10.62 -13.25 6.92
N SER A 124 -9.56 -13.99 7.27
CA SER A 124 -8.62 -13.61 8.31
C SER A 124 -7.88 -12.32 7.94
N ALA A 125 -7.25 -11.66 8.90
CA ALA A 125 -6.42 -10.49 8.62
C ALA A 125 -5.25 -10.83 7.69
N GLU A 126 -4.69 -12.03 7.78
CA GLU A 126 -3.60 -12.50 6.91
C GLU A 126 -4.07 -12.67 5.46
N ASP A 127 -5.24 -13.29 5.26
CA ASP A 127 -5.82 -13.49 3.93
C ASP A 127 -6.15 -12.17 3.25
N ARG A 128 -6.71 -11.21 4.00
CA ARG A 128 -7.01 -9.90 3.43
C ARG A 128 -5.71 -9.11 3.15
N ALA A 129 -4.68 -9.20 3.99
CA ALA A 129 -3.39 -8.54 3.71
C ALA A 129 -2.76 -9.10 2.42
N THR A 130 -2.82 -10.41 2.24
CA THR A 130 -2.42 -11.10 1.00
C THR A 130 -3.22 -10.59 -0.21
N ALA A 131 -4.55 -10.53 -0.08
CA ALA A 131 -5.44 -10.01 -1.11
C ALA A 131 -5.08 -8.57 -1.53
N TYR A 132 -4.81 -7.69 -0.56
CA TYR A 132 -4.36 -6.34 -0.84
C TYR A 132 -3.01 -6.32 -1.55
N ALA A 133 -2.02 -7.09 -1.07
CA ALA A 133 -0.69 -7.10 -1.68
C ALA A 133 -0.72 -7.55 -3.15
N ILE A 134 -1.50 -8.60 -3.45
CA ILE A 134 -1.74 -9.06 -4.83
C ILE A 134 -2.43 -7.97 -5.66
N SER A 135 -3.42 -7.28 -5.07
CA SER A 135 -4.15 -6.21 -5.75
C SER A 135 -3.27 -5.01 -6.08
N VAL A 136 -2.37 -4.63 -5.16
CA VAL A 136 -1.35 -3.60 -5.38
C VAL A 136 -0.41 -4.04 -6.50
N ALA A 137 0.12 -5.26 -6.44
CA ALA A 137 1.06 -5.78 -7.43
C ALA A 137 0.43 -5.78 -8.84
N ALA A 138 -0.75 -6.36 -8.99
CA ALA A 138 -1.43 -6.46 -10.29
C ALA A 138 -1.76 -5.09 -10.88
N ARG A 139 -2.33 -4.18 -10.08
CA ARG A 139 -2.64 -2.82 -10.55
C ARG A 139 -1.39 -2.01 -10.85
N GLY A 140 -0.39 -2.10 -9.99
CA GLY A 140 0.87 -1.40 -10.22
C GLY A 140 1.57 -1.88 -11.49
N ILE A 141 1.52 -3.19 -11.79
CA ILE A 141 2.01 -3.76 -13.04
C ILE A 141 1.20 -3.20 -14.23
N ALA A 142 -0.13 -3.15 -14.13
CA ALA A 142 -0.97 -2.62 -15.20
C ALA A 142 -0.69 -1.14 -15.50
N VAL A 143 -0.48 -0.32 -14.46
CA VAL A 143 -0.29 1.13 -14.60
C VAL A 143 1.15 1.50 -14.97
N TRP A 144 2.14 0.91 -14.31
CA TRP A 144 3.54 1.31 -14.45
C TRP A 144 4.41 0.29 -15.19
N GLY A 145 3.96 -0.95 -15.33
CA GLY A 145 4.80 -2.08 -15.72
C GLY A 145 5.64 -2.60 -14.55
N PRO A 146 6.13 -3.85 -14.62
CA PRO A 146 6.80 -4.52 -13.50
C PRO A 146 8.08 -3.80 -13.05
N ASP A 147 8.96 -3.38 -13.96
CA ASP A 147 10.23 -2.74 -13.61
C ASP A 147 10.06 -1.38 -12.93
N ARG A 148 9.12 -0.57 -13.41
CA ARG A 148 8.84 0.75 -12.83
C ARG A 148 8.16 0.61 -11.48
N LEU A 149 7.26 -0.37 -11.32
CA LEU A 149 6.68 -0.70 -10.03
C LEU A 149 7.76 -1.13 -9.03
N LEU A 150 8.68 -2.02 -9.40
CA LEU A 150 9.79 -2.42 -8.53
C LEU A 150 10.70 -1.24 -8.16
N THR A 151 10.95 -0.32 -9.11
CA THR A 151 11.70 0.92 -8.83
C THR A 151 10.97 1.82 -7.85
N HIS A 152 9.64 1.95 -8.00
CA HIS A 152 8.80 2.71 -7.08
C HIS A 152 8.82 2.08 -5.68
N LEU A 153 8.59 0.77 -5.56
CA LEU A 153 8.63 0.03 -4.31
C LEU A 153 10.00 0.13 -3.61
N ALA A 154 11.11 0.10 -4.35
CA ALA A 154 12.44 0.28 -3.76
C ALA A 154 12.64 1.69 -3.15
N ARG A 155 12.08 2.73 -3.79
CA ARG A 155 12.09 4.09 -3.25
C ARG A 155 11.23 4.19 -1.99
N THR A 156 10.04 3.61 -2.04
CA THR A 156 9.11 3.54 -0.91
C THR A 156 9.74 2.80 0.26
N ARG A 157 10.35 1.63 0.01
CA ARG A 157 11.11 0.86 0.99
C ARG A 157 12.18 1.70 1.65
N THR A 158 12.95 2.45 0.86
CA THR A 158 13.99 3.35 1.38
C THR A 158 13.42 4.46 2.28
N ALA A 159 12.21 4.96 1.97
CA ALA A 159 11.56 6.00 2.76
C ALA A 159 11.06 5.48 4.11
N VAL A 160 10.38 4.32 4.13
CA VAL A 160 9.80 3.73 5.35
C VAL A 160 10.84 3.09 6.27
N SER A 161 12.05 2.81 5.77
CA SER A 161 13.15 2.25 6.56
C SER A 161 13.96 3.30 7.31
N ARG A 162 13.63 4.59 7.15
CA ARG A 162 14.34 5.69 7.81
C ARG A 162 13.65 5.98 9.14
N PRO A 163 14.40 6.05 10.25
CA PRO A 163 13.86 6.45 11.55
C PRO A 163 13.48 7.93 11.60
#